data_AF-A0A7X9BU13-F1
#
_entry.id   AF-A0A7X9BU13-F1
#
_cell.length_a   1.000
_cell.length_b   1.000
_cell.length_c   1.000
_cell.angle_alpha   90.00
_cell.angle_beta   90.00
_cell.angle_gamma   90.00
#
_symmetry.space_group_name_H-M   'P 1'
#
loop_
_entity.id
_entity.type
_entity.pdbx_description
1 polymer ?
#
loop_
_entity_poly.entity_id
_entity_poly.type
_entity_poly.pdbx_seq_one_letter_code
_entity_poly.pdbx_strand_id
1 'polypeptide(L)'
;MDTSCLCKPKIKVEFSSIIHFIPDSDGHAQLEFDLVRCCKDFPECVVGTWSYEIEENDKFAKSFCFDYCDCSTCPGCCTYIVKCRPVFVKDATVCVTNCQLAIFAQGH
;
A
#
# COMPACT_ATOMS: atom_id res chain seq x y z
N MET A 1 4.01 -21.78 -19.94
CA MET A 1 4.10 -20.43 -19.37
C MET A 1 5.56 -20.09 -19.28
N ASP A 2 6.01 -19.18 -20.13
CA ASP A 2 7.42 -18.83 -20.28
C ASP A 2 7.71 -17.63 -19.37
N THR A 3 8.49 -17.84 -18.31
CA THR A 3 8.79 -16.83 -17.27
C THR A 3 10.11 -16.08 -17.55
N SER A 4 10.64 -16.18 -18.76
CA SER A 4 11.92 -15.57 -19.18
C SER A 4 11.91 -14.03 -19.21
N CYS A 5 10.75 -13.39 -19.09
CA CYS A 5 10.60 -11.94 -18.98
C CYS A 5 10.42 -11.44 -17.54
N LEU A 6 10.46 -12.31 -16.51
CA LEU A 6 10.39 -11.86 -15.13
C LEU A 6 11.70 -11.16 -14.79
N CYS A 7 11.69 -9.83 -14.82
CA CYS A 7 12.64 -9.03 -14.08
C CYS A 7 12.73 -9.61 -12.68
N LYS A 8 13.89 -10.17 -12.30
CA LYS A 8 14.11 -10.65 -10.94
C LYS A 8 14.04 -9.44 -10.03
N PRO A 9 12.98 -9.28 -9.22
CA PRO A 9 12.84 -8.08 -8.42
C PRO A 9 13.97 -8.06 -7.40
N LYS A 10 14.69 -6.94 -7.32
CA LYS A 10 15.77 -6.76 -6.36
C LYS A 10 15.22 -6.51 -4.97
N ILE A 11 14.05 -5.87 -4.91
CA ILE A 11 13.29 -5.64 -3.68
C ILE A 11 11.85 -6.12 -3.89
N LYS A 12 11.32 -6.89 -2.94
CA LYS A 12 9.88 -7.14 -2.78
C LYS A 12 9.39 -6.37 -1.56
N VAL A 13 8.31 -5.64 -1.71
CA VAL A 13 7.61 -4.92 -0.64
C VAL A 13 6.27 -5.58 -0.44
N GLU A 14 5.95 -5.93 0.79
CA GLU A 14 4.64 -6.47 1.17
C GLU A 14 4.06 -5.55 2.25
N PHE A 15 2.86 -5.05 2.00
CA PHE A 15 2.11 -4.25 2.97
C PHE A 15 0.81 -4.95 3.34
N SER A 16 0.46 -4.89 4.62
CA SER A 16 -0.87 -5.25 5.08
C SER A 16 -1.36 -4.33 6.18
N SER A 17 -2.68 -4.18 6.30
CA SER A 17 -3.35 -3.47 7.37
C SER A 17 -4.74 -4.04 7.59
N ILE A 18 -5.36 -3.63 8.70
CA ILE A 18 -6.77 -3.86 8.98
C ILE A 18 -7.49 -2.53 8.88
N ILE A 19 -8.51 -2.47 8.04
CA ILE A 19 -9.37 -1.30 7.87
C ILE A 19 -10.68 -1.59 8.60
N HIS A 20 -10.92 -0.83 9.67
CA HIS A 20 -12.19 -0.81 10.38
C HIS A 20 -13.07 0.27 9.79
N PHE A 21 -14.29 -0.11 9.42
CA PHE A 21 -15.29 0.78 8.87
C PHE A 21 -16.57 0.71 9.71
N ILE A 22 -17.04 1.85 10.19
CA ILE A 22 -18.24 1.98 11.02
C ILE A 22 -19.16 3.00 10.33
N PRO A 23 -20.16 2.56 9.55
CA PRO A 23 -21.12 3.47 8.92
C PRO A 23 -22.22 3.90 9.89
N ASP A 24 -22.56 5.19 9.90
CA ASP A 24 -23.67 5.76 10.67
C ASP A 24 -25.01 5.57 9.93
N SER A 25 -25.01 5.64 8.59
CA SER A 25 -26.19 5.37 7.74
C SER A 25 -25.78 4.72 6.40
N ASP A 26 -25.96 5.42 5.27
CA ASP A 26 -25.45 5.08 3.93
C ASP A 26 -23.96 5.48 3.85
N GLY A 27 -23.17 4.88 4.72
CA GLY A 27 -21.76 5.22 4.86
C GLY A 27 -20.95 4.71 3.68
N HIS A 28 -20.10 5.58 3.13
CA HIS A 28 -19.19 5.26 2.03
C HIS A 28 -17.84 5.90 2.28
N ALA A 29 -16.75 5.21 1.94
CA ALA A 29 -15.43 5.79 2.03
C ALA A 29 -14.54 5.27 0.90
N GLN A 30 -13.56 6.08 0.53
CA GLN A 30 -12.46 5.65 -0.32
C GLN A 30 -11.15 6.09 0.31
N LEU A 31 -10.24 5.13 0.47
CA LEU A 31 -8.88 5.36 0.90
C LEU A 31 -7.93 5.17 -0.27
N GLU A 32 -6.83 5.91 -0.25
CA GLU A 32 -5.72 5.71 -1.17
C GLU A 32 -4.44 5.46 -0.37
N PHE A 33 -3.69 4.45 -0.81
CA PHE A 33 -2.40 4.07 -0.27
C PHE A 33 -1.33 4.32 -1.32
N ASP A 34 -0.42 5.23 -1.04
CA ASP A 34 0.76 5.48 -1.87
C ASP A 34 1.98 4.79 -1.26
N LEU A 35 2.67 3.96 -2.05
CA LEU A 35 4.02 3.50 -1.73
C LEU A 35 5.00 4.54 -2.25
N VAL A 36 5.68 5.20 -1.32
CA VAL A 36 6.70 6.20 -1.60
C VAL A 36 8.08 5.59 -1.36
N ARG A 37 8.96 5.76 -2.35
CA ARG A 37 10.37 5.39 -2.26
C ARG A 37 11.21 6.66 -2.14
N CYS A 38 11.99 6.74 -1.07
CA CYS A 38 12.91 7.86 -0.79
C CYS A 38 14.35 7.32 -0.80
N CYS A 39 15.17 7.75 -1.75
CA CYS A 39 16.58 7.37 -1.81
C CYS A 39 17.44 8.58 -1.40
N LYS A 40 18.59 8.33 -0.77
CA LYS A 40 19.41 9.37 -0.11
C LYS A 40 19.65 10.65 -0.94
N ASP A 41 19.81 10.50 -2.25
CA ASP A 41 20.15 11.59 -3.17
C ASP A 41 19.04 11.91 -4.19
N PHE A 42 17.86 11.30 -4.05
CA PHE A 42 16.75 11.45 -5.00
C PHE A 42 15.48 11.95 -4.31
N PRO A 43 14.66 12.75 -5.01
CA PRO A 43 13.36 13.17 -4.48
C PRO A 43 12.47 11.96 -4.18
N GLU A 44 11.51 12.16 -3.27
CA GLU A 44 10.47 11.16 -3.00
C GLU A 44 9.75 10.81 -4.31
N CYS A 45 9.63 9.51 -4.59
CA CYS A 45 8.94 9.01 -5.77
C CYS A 45 7.78 8.12 -5.33
N VAL A 46 6.57 8.43 -5.78
CA VAL A 46 5.44 7.50 -5.69
C VAL A 46 5.71 6.37 -6.69
N VAL A 47 5.87 5.15 -6.18
CA VAL A 47 6.19 3.96 -6.99
C VAL A 47 5.00 3.02 -7.16
N GLY A 48 3.92 3.26 -6.42
CA GLY A 48 2.63 2.58 -6.58
C GLY A 48 1.54 3.29 -5.79
N THR A 49 0.31 3.19 -6.29
CA THR A 49 -0.89 3.77 -5.68
C THR A 49 -2.00 2.72 -5.73
N TRP A 50 -2.66 2.48 -4.61
CA TRP A 50 -3.77 1.54 -4.49
C TRP A 50 -4.97 2.22 -3.87
N SER A 51 -6.11 2.15 -4.57
CA SER A 51 -7.39 2.67 -4.10
C SER A 51 -8.21 1.54 -3.45
N TYR A 52 -8.82 1.85 -2.31
CA TYR A 52 -9.70 0.95 -1.59
C TYR A 52 -11.04 1.63 -1.32
N GLU A 53 -12.09 1.15 -1.99
CA GLU A 53 -13.46 1.64 -1.82
C GLU A 53 -14.21 0.76 -0.80
N ILE A 54 -15.01 1.41 0.03
CA ILE A 54 -15.76 0.80 1.13
C ILE A 54 -17.21 1.26 1.01
N GLU A 55 -18.11 0.29 0.91
CA GLU A 55 -19.56 0.50 0.82
C GLU A 55 -20.27 0.03 2.10
N GLU A 56 -21.53 0.44 2.27
CA GLU A 56 -22.34 0.17 3.46
C GLU A 56 -22.45 -1.31 3.88
N ASN A 57 -22.30 -2.25 2.96
CA ASN A 57 -22.39 -3.69 3.23
C ASN A 57 -21.13 -4.26 3.88
N ASP A 58 -20.05 -3.47 3.90
CA ASP A 58 -18.75 -3.84 4.47
C ASP A 58 -18.64 -3.44 5.94
N LYS A 59 -19.70 -3.70 6.74
CA LYS A 59 -19.80 -3.34 8.16
C LYS A 59 -18.85 -4.14 9.08
N PHE A 60 -17.60 -4.37 8.71
CA PHE A 60 -16.65 -5.15 9.51
C PHE A 60 -15.21 -4.74 9.21
N ALA A 61 -14.29 -5.17 10.07
CA ALA A 61 -12.87 -5.05 9.83
C ALA A 61 -12.46 -5.89 8.60
N LYS A 62 -11.89 -5.27 7.57
CA LYS A 62 -11.34 -5.96 6.40
C LYS A 62 -9.83 -5.83 6.35
N SER A 63 -9.16 -6.92 5.97
CA SER A 63 -7.74 -6.87 5.67
C SER A 63 -7.53 -6.23 4.30
N PHE A 64 -6.57 -5.31 4.23
CA PHE A 64 -6.09 -4.73 2.99
C PHE A 64 -4.61 -5.03 2.86
N CYS A 65 -4.19 -5.53 1.69
CA CYS A 65 -2.80 -5.83 1.42
C CYS A 65 -2.44 -5.57 -0.03
N PHE A 66 -1.18 -5.24 -0.27
CA PHE A 66 -0.60 -5.19 -1.60
C PHE A 66 0.84 -5.66 -1.59
N ASP A 67 1.27 -6.16 -2.74
CA ASP A 67 2.66 -6.49 -3.02
C ASP A 67 3.20 -5.55 -4.10
N TYR A 68 4.45 -5.14 -3.96
CA TYR A 68 5.18 -4.36 -4.96
C TYR A 68 6.57 -4.94 -5.20
N CYS A 69 6.95 -5.07 -6.46
CA CYS A 69 8.23 -5.60 -6.89
C CYS A 69 9.06 -4.50 -7.53
N ASP A 70 10.14 -4.08 -6.87
CA ASP A 70 11.09 -3.11 -7.42
C ASP A 70 12.17 -3.86 -8.21
N CYS A 71 12.14 -3.67 -9.54
CA CYS A 71 13.14 -4.24 -10.45
C CYS A 71 14.29 -3.28 -10.74
N SER A 72 14.22 -2.04 -10.22
CA SER A 72 15.25 -1.04 -10.51
C SER A 72 16.53 -1.31 -9.71
N THR A 73 17.66 -1.01 -10.34
CA THR A 73 18.94 -0.91 -9.63
C THR A 73 18.85 0.23 -8.62
N CYS A 74 18.77 -0.14 -7.35
CA CYS A 74 18.84 0.80 -6.24
C CYS A 74 20.25 1.40 -6.18
N PRO A 75 20.46 2.70 -6.48
CA PRO A 75 21.80 3.31 -6.47
C PRO A 75 22.37 3.50 -5.06
N GLY A 76 21.62 3.15 -4.01
CA GLY A 76 22.02 3.26 -2.62
C GLY A 76 20.94 2.69 -1.69
N CYS A 77 20.99 3.00 -0.39
CA CYS A 77 19.92 2.64 0.53
C CYS A 77 18.69 3.54 0.29
N CYS A 78 17.53 2.93 0.04
CA CYS A 78 16.25 3.64 -0.04
C CYS A 78 15.35 3.25 1.14
N THR A 79 14.49 4.18 1.55
CA THR A 79 13.43 3.97 2.53
C THR A 79 12.11 3.86 1.78
N TYR A 80 11.28 2.90 2.17
CA TYR A 80 9.92 2.74 1.66
C TYR A 80 8.93 3.18 2.73
N ILE A 81 7.94 3.99 2.34
CA ILE A 81 6.92 4.56 3.22
C ILE A 81 5.57 4.33 2.57
N VAL A 82 4.60 3.81 3.33
CA VAL A 82 3.21 3.73 2.89
C VAL A 82 2.46 4.94 3.46
N LYS A 83 1.96 5.82 2.59
CA LYS A 83 1.13 6.96 2.97
C LYS A 83 -0.33 6.59 2.70
N CYS A 84 -1.16 6.56 3.73
CA CYS A 84 -2.61 6.36 3.61
C CYS A 84 -3.31 7.70 3.73
N ARG A 85 -4.24 7.99 2.83
CA ARG A 85 -5.07 9.19 2.87
C ARG A 85 -6.53 8.89 2.50
N PRO A 86 -7.51 9.53 3.15
CA PRO A 86 -8.88 9.48 2.65
C PRO A 86 -8.98 10.27 1.35
N VAL A 87 -9.65 9.70 0.34
CA VAL A 87 -10.13 10.42 -0.84
C VAL A 87 -11.46 11.09 -0.50
N PHE A 88 -12.38 10.31 0.08
CA PHE A 88 -13.60 10.80 0.72
C PHE A 88 -14.04 9.87 1.85
N VAL A 89 -14.79 10.43 2.80
CA VAL A 89 -15.50 9.67 3.84
C VAL A 89 -16.85 10.34 4.04
N LYS A 90 -17.93 9.58 3.88
CA LYS A 90 -19.32 10.02 4.01
C LYS A 90 -20.00 9.16 5.07
N ASP A 91 -20.64 9.80 6.05
CA ASP A 91 -21.50 9.17 7.07
C ASP A 91 -20.90 7.91 7.71
N ALA A 92 -19.59 7.94 7.98
CA ALA A 92 -18.84 6.82 8.52
C ALA A 92 -17.58 7.26 9.27
N THR A 93 -17.13 6.39 10.18
CA THR A 93 -15.81 6.47 10.80
C THR A 93 -14.90 5.38 10.23
N VAL A 94 -13.67 5.76 9.86
CA VAL A 94 -12.67 4.83 9.32
C VAL A 94 -11.44 4.82 10.23
N CYS A 95 -10.95 3.63 10.57
CA CYS A 95 -9.71 3.46 11.32
C CYS A 95 -8.83 2.40 10.65
N VAL A 96 -7.57 2.75 10.41
CA VAL A 96 -6.57 1.84 9.85
C VAL A 96 -5.63 1.40 10.96
N THR A 97 -5.54 0.10 11.21
CA THR A 97 -4.77 -0.51 12.30
C THR A 97 -3.91 -1.66 11.80
N ASN A 98 -3.06 -2.21 12.68
CA ASN A 98 -2.21 -3.37 12.40
C ASN A 98 -1.41 -3.24 11.08
N CYS A 99 -0.90 -2.04 10.80
CA CYS A 99 -0.10 -1.78 9.60
C CYS A 99 1.24 -2.52 9.72
N GLN A 100 1.52 -3.38 8.75
CA GLN A 100 2.76 -4.14 8.66
C GLN A 100 3.37 -3.90 7.28
N LEU A 101 4.66 -3.56 7.28
CA LEU A 101 5.45 -3.37 6.07
C LEU A 101 6.66 -4.29 6.14
N ALA A 102 6.77 -5.22 5.19
CA ALA A 102 7.91 -6.11 5.06
C ALA A 102 8.65 -5.81 3.75
N ILE A 103 9.98 -5.82 3.82
CA ILE A 103 10.87 -5.54 2.69
C ILE A 103 11.85 -6.69 2.57
N PHE A 104 11.89 -7.32 1.40
CA PHE A 104 12.77 -8.44 1.09
C PHE A 104 13.73 -8.01 -0.01
N ALA A 105 15.02 -7.97 0.30
CA ALA A 105 16.06 -7.70 -0.69
C ALA A 105 16.70 -9.02 -1.14
N GLN A 106 16.89 -9.19 -2.44
CA GLN A 106 17.70 -10.30 -2.94
C GLN A 106 19.18 -9.91 -2.82
N GLY A 107 19.89 -10.56 -1.89
CA GLY A 107 21.36 -10.48 -1.82
C GLY A 107 22.00 -11.11 -3.06
N HIS A 108 23.06 -10.49 -3.56
CA HIS A 108 23.93 -11.07 -4.58
C HIS A 108 24.75 -12.21 -4.02
#